data_AF-A0A3D2L6I0-F1
#
_entry.id   AF-A0A3D2L6I0-F1
#
_cell.length_a   1.000
_cell.length_b   1.000
_cell.length_c   1.000
_cell.angle_alpha   90.00
_cell.angle_beta   90.00
_cell.angle_gamma   90.00
#
_symmetry.space_group_name_H-M   'P 1'
#
loop_
_entity.id
_entity.type
_entity.pdbx_description
1 polymer ?
#
loop_
_entity_poly.entity_id
_entity_poly.type
_entity_poly.pdbx_seq_one_letter_code
_entity_poly.pdbx_strand_id
1 'polypeptide(L)'
;YQSSDWAERAFCKTCGSHLYYHLKFHDHFALSAGLFQEADLSKLSQQIFIDEKAAYYDLANDTPMLTGEEAFAAFEAANGESD
;
A
#
# COMPACT_ATOMS: atom_id res chain seq x y z
N TYR A 1 -4.71 -14.68 -5.25
CA TYR A 1 -4.49 -15.40 -3.98
C TYR A 1 -5.28 -14.67 -2.91
N GLN A 2 -6.25 -15.31 -2.29
CA GLN A 2 -7.00 -14.71 -1.19
C GLN A 2 -6.09 -14.65 0.03
N SER A 3 -5.49 -13.49 0.26
CA SER A 3 -4.50 -13.30 1.33
C SER A 3 -5.15 -13.13 2.70
N SER A 4 -6.41 -12.68 2.73
CA SER A 4 -7.26 -12.56 3.92
C SER A 4 -8.73 -12.52 3.48
N ASP A 5 -9.66 -12.43 4.44
CA ASP A 5 -11.09 -12.26 4.13
C ASP A 5 -11.35 -10.94 3.38
N TRP A 6 -10.60 -9.90 3.72
CA TRP A 6 -10.77 -8.53 3.23
C TRP A 6 -9.87 -8.15 2.07
N ALA A 7 -8.91 -8.99 1.69
CA ALA A 7 -7.96 -8.66 0.63
C ALA A 7 -7.47 -9.85 -0.20
N GLU A 8 -7.05 -9.53 -1.41
CA GLU A 8 -6.40 -10.46 -2.32
C GLU A 8 -5.11 -9.88 -2.91
N ARG A 9 -4.22 -10.79 -3.31
CA ARG A 9 -2.96 -10.47 -3.98
C ARG A 9 -2.89 -11.14 -5.33
N ALA A 10 -2.40 -10.41 -6.32
CA ALA A 10 -2.11 -10.94 -7.63
C ALA A 10 -0.60 -11.04 -7.88
N PHE A 11 -0.22 -12.08 -8.62
CA PHE A 11 1.16 -12.36 -8.96
C PHE A 11 1.26 -12.69 -10.45
N CYS A 12 2.39 -12.34 -11.07
CA CYS A 12 2.68 -12.73 -12.45
C CYS A 12 2.75 -14.25 -12.56
N LYS A 13 1.98 -14.84 -13.49
CA LYS A 13 1.97 -16.30 -13.69
C LYS A 13 3.28 -16.86 -14.24
N THR A 14 4.12 -16.01 -14.86
CA THR A 14 5.38 -16.44 -15.49
C THR A 14 6.56 -16.38 -14.53
N CYS A 15 6.72 -15.27 -13.80
CA CYS A 15 7.90 -15.04 -12.95
C CYS A 15 7.58 -14.96 -11.45
N GLY A 16 6.30 -14.96 -11.05
CA GLY A 16 5.91 -14.92 -9.64
C GLY A 16 5.94 -13.53 -8.98
N SER A 17 6.33 -12.47 -9.68
CA SER A 17 6.37 -11.10 -9.11
C SER A 17 5.00 -10.65 -8.60
N HIS A 18 4.97 -10.01 -7.43
CA HIS A 18 3.76 -9.39 -6.86
C HIS A 18 3.32 -8.20 -7.71
N LEU A 19 2.08 -8.21 -8.17
CA LEU A 19 1.52 -7.19 -9.05
C LEU A 19 0.75 -6.14 -8.25
N TYR A 20 -0.24 -6.58 -7.48
CA TYR A 20 -1.06 -5.71 -6.67
C TYR A 20 -1.60 -6.41 -5.42
N TYR A 21 -1.95 -5.57 -4.45
CA TYR A 21 -2.82 -5.87 -3.33
C TYR A 21 -4.15 -5.17 -3.54
N HIS A 22 -5.25 -5.91 -3.48
CA HIS A 22 -6.61 -5.41 -3.69
C HIS A 22 -7.41 -5.56 -2.39
N LEU A 23 -7.89 -4.43 -1.87
CA LEU A 23 -8.82 -4.36 -0.74
C LEU A 23 -10.24 -4.49 -1.25
N LYS A 24 -10.85 -5.66 -1.01
CA LYS A 24 -12.13 -6.07 -1.63
C LYS A 24 -13.31 -5.18 -1.26
N PHE A 25 -13.30 -4.62 -0.06
CA PHE A 25 -14.41 -3.85 0.51
C PHE A 25 -14.46 -2.39 0.01
N HIS A 26 -13.38 -1.90 -0.60
CA HIS A 26 -13.28 -0.54 -1.13
C HIS A 26 -12.84 -0.49 -2.60
N ASP A 27 -12.79 -1.63 -3.30
CA ASP A 27 -12.28 -1.76 -4.67
C ASP A 27 -10.95 -1.02 -4.90
N HIS A 28 -10.09 -1.04 -3.87
CA HIS A 28 -8.86 -0.25 -3.84
C HIS A 28 -7.65 -1.11 -4.17
N PHE A 29 -6.82 -0.63 -5.09
CA PHE A 29 -5.63 -1.32 -5.56
C PHE A 29 -4.36 -0.59 -5.16
N ALA A 30 -3.51 -1.27 -4.39
CA ALA A 30 -2.12 -0.90 -4.19
C ALA A 30 -1.24 -1.67 -5.17
N LEU A 31 -0.67 -0.97 -6.15
CA LEU A 31 0.16 -1.55 -7.21
C LEU A 31 1.65 -1.50 -6.83
N SER A 32 2.40 -2.54 -7.19
CA SER A 32 3.85 -2.56 -6.98
C SER A 32 4.52 -1.47 -7.84
N ALA A 33 5.25 -0.55 -7.22
CA ALA A 33 5.95 0.57 -7.89
C ALA A 33 6.80 0.10 -9.09
N GLY A 34 7.51 -1.02 -8.94
CA GLY A 34 8.38 -1.58 -9.99
C GLY A 34 7.67 -2.08 -11.25
N LEU A 35 6.33 -2.07 -11.30
CA LEU A 35 5.57 -2.36 -12.52
C LEU A 35 5.66 -1.22 -13.55
N PHE A 36 5.89 0.01 -13.10
CA PHE A 36 5.84 1.20 -13.94
C PHE A 36 7.25 1.70 -14.28
N GLN A 37 7.85 1.11 -15.30
CA GLN A 37 9.23 1.43 -15.68
C GLN A 37 9.42 2.87 -16.15
N GLU A 38 8.39 3.46 -16.76
CA GLU A 38 8.42 4.82 -17.30
C GLU A 38 7.77 5.85 -16.35
N ALA A 39 7.24 5.43 -15.20
CA ALA A 39 6.64 6.36 -14.25
C ALA A 39 7.71 7.11 -13.46
N ASP A 40 7.55 8.43 -13.36
CA ASP A 40 8.32 9.23 -12.43
C ASP A 40 7.77 9.02 -11.01
N LEU A 41 8.42 8.13 -10.27
CA LEU A 41 8.16 7.84 -8.86
C LEU A 41 9.22 8.50 -7.95
N SER A 42 9.56 9.76 -8.22
CA SER A 42 10.64 10.48 -7.52
C SER A 42 10.33 10.89 -6.07
N LYS A 43 9.08 10.80 -5.62
CA LYS A 43 8.67 11.22 -4.27
C LYS A 43 7.92 10.13 -3.53
N LEU A 44 8.39 9.82 -2.33
CA LEU A 44 7.62 9.07 -1.34
C LEU A 44 6.55 9.99 -0.76
N SER A 45 5.29 9.60 -0.85
CA SER A 45 4.17 10.41 -0.35
C SER A 45 3.89 10.16 1.12
N GLN A 46 4.06 8.93 1.60
CA GLN A 46 3.68 8.50 2.94
C GLN A 46 4.35 7.17 3.30
N GLN A 47 4.53 6.94 4.59
CA GLN A 47 4.91 5.66 5.18
C GLN A 47 3.76 5.15 6.05
N ILE A 48 3.34 3.90 5.88
CA ILE A 48 2.26 3.26 6.65
C ILE A 48 2.78 2.06 7.42
N PHE A 49 2.07 1.67 8.49
CA PHE A 49 2.48 0.59 9.40
C PHE A 49 3.86 0.84 10.01
N ILE A 50 4.15 2.10 10.36
CA ILE A 50 5.46 2.50 10.90
C ILE A 50 5.76 1.85 12.25
N ASP A 51 4.72 1.45 12.98
CA ASP A 51 4.75 0.70 14.23
C ASP A 51 5.15 -0.77 14.07
N GLU A 52 4.97 -1.36 12.88
CA GLU A 52 5.47 -2.71 12.54
C GLU A 52 6.85 -2.68 11.86
N LYS A 53 7.38 -1.48 11.56
CA LYS A 53 8.69 -1.31 10.95
C LYS A 53 9.79 -1.82 11.88
N ALA A 54 10.80 -2.49 11.32
CA ALA A 54 11.95 -2.91 12.11
C ALA A 54 12.73 -1.72 12.68
N ALA A 55 13.07 -1.78 13.97
CA ALA A 55 13.67 -0.67 14.72
C ALA A 55 15.09 -0.26 14.27
N TYR A 56 15.74 -1.03 13.41
CA TYR A 56 17.12 -0.78 12.98
C TYR A 56 17.24 0.15 11.76
N TYR A 57 16.12 0.68 11.23
CA TYR A 57 16.16 1.63 10.12
C TYR A 57 15.05 2.67 10.14
N ASP A 58 15.36 3.82 9.53
CA ASP A 58 14.41 4.88 9.18
C ASP A 58 14.60 5.26 7.71
N LEU A 59 13.50 5.59 7.02
CA LEU A 59 13.60 6.30 5.75
C LEU A 59 13.77 7.79 6.06
N ALA A 60 14.76 8.44 5.45
CA ALA A 60 15.11 9.84 5.73
C ALA A 60 14.09 10.86 5.18
N ASN A 61 13.08 10.41 4.43
CA ASN A 61 12.07 11.26 3.83
C ASN A 61 11.13 11.85 4.89
N ASP A 62 11.04 13.18 4.94
CA ASP A 62 10.01 13.87 5.72
C ASP A 62 8.65 13.67 5.05
N THR A 63 7.86 12.75 5.58
CA THR A 63 6.59 12.29 5.03
C THR A 63 5.64 11.95 6.18
N PRO A 64 4.32 12.01 5.96
CA PRO A 64 3.37 11.44 6.90
C PRO A 64 3.75 9.99 7.23
N MET A 65 3.82 9.69 8.52
CA MET A 65 4.09 8.36 9.04
C MET A 65 2.87 7.91 9.83
N LEU A 66 2.21 6.86 9.36
CA LEU A 66 1.01 6.33 9.98
C LEU A 66 1.32 4.98 10.62
N THR A 67 0.79 4.78 11.82
CA THR A 67 0.62 3.46 12.43
C THR A 67 -0.34 2.60 11.60
N GLY A 68 -0.41 1.29 11.88
CA GLY A 68 -1.40 0.42 11.26
C GLY A 68 -2.84 0.91 11.49
N GLU A 69 -3.16 1.33 12.72
CA GLU A 69 -4.48 1.87 13.08
C GLU A 69 -4.82 3.13 12.27
N GLU A 70 -3.91 4.10 12.22
CA GLU A 70 -4.12 5.33 11.46
C GLU A 70 -4.20 5.08 9.95
N ALA A 71 -3.43 4.12 9.43
CA ALA A 71 -3.50 3.74 8.02
C ALA A 71 -4.87 3.15 7.66
N PHE A 72 -5.41 2.24 8.47
CA PHE A 72 -6.75 1.70 8.26
C PHE A 72 -7.81 2.79 8.32
N ALA A 73 -7.77 3.65 9.34
CA ALA A 73 -8.70 4.77 9.47
C ALA A 73 -8.65 5.71 8.26
N ALA A 74 -7.45 6.01 7.72
CA ALA A 74 -7.28 6.85 6.55
C ALA A 74 -7.88 6.21 5.28
N PHE A 75 -7.68 4.90 5.06
CA PHE A 75 -8.27 4.19 3.91
C PHE A 75 -9.79 4.05 4.02
N GLU A 76 -10.34 3.96 5.22
CA GLU A 76 -11.79 3.99 5.43
C GLU A 76 -12.35 5.40 5.17
N ALA A 77 -11.71 6.45 5.69
CA ALA A 77 -12.16 7.84 5.57
C ALA A 77 -12.08 8.39 4.14
N ALA A 78 -11.04 8.06 3.37
CA ALA A 78 -10.88 8.50 1.98
C ALA A 78 -12.02 8.06 1.04
N ASN A 79 -12.87 7.13 1.48
CA ASN A 79 -14.06 6.67 0.76
C ASN A 79 -15.37 7.30 1.25
N GLY A 80 -15.34 8.11 2.31
CA GLY A 80 -16.51 8.88 2.79
C GLY A 80 -16.69 10.23 2.09
N GLU A 81 -15.67 10.71 1.38
CA GLU A 81 -15.69 11.94 0.57
C GLU A 81 -15.91 11.59 -0.91
N SER A 82 -17.11 11.08 -1.22
CA SER A 82 -17.63 11.07 -2.59
C SER A 82 -18.95 11.82 -2.62
N ASP A 83 -18.87 13.15 -2.70
CA ASP A 83 -19.97 14.00 -3.21
C ASP A 83 -19.87 14.10 -4.74
#